data_AF-A0A951V1A7-F1
#
_entry.id   AF-A0A951V1A7-F1
#
_cell.length_a   1.000
_cell.length_b   1.000
_cell.length_c   1.000
_cell.angle_alpha   90.00
_cell.angle_beta   90.00
_cell.angle_gamma   90.00
#
_symmetry.space_group_name_H-M   'P 1'
#
loop_
_entity.id
_entity.type
_entity.pdbx_description
1 polymer ?
#
loop_
_entity_poly.entity_id
_entity_poly.type
_entity_poly.pdbx_seq_one_letter_code
_entity_poly.pdbx_strand_id
1 'polypeptide(L)'
;MTSFNRSTSRRLKKLTQIPSIWEGDRRPLSPSQARGDDGDGSGECILWVDGSQGIVRGMDVVPHQQGPEAIVRTLMRAMEHPHNPAKPARPQRIVVRDREIQFYLRGVLQDLEIAIDYAPELPLIDELFRSFAEVIDSEVPDLPPQYAKALQEEAFAIWQAAPWEFLEEQQILSIEINKWDVGTLYASVMGMLGMEYGILLYRSEDSLKRFRATVLKDDESQEYLEEAFLKQDCLFLTFERAEESDEEDDEFDDLADLPLSEIDPTFGNIHPLEGLRSVLYDEEALVVLVALEALQRFLRDQRRQLDGDSFPALSRRYRISSPESPESSDDATKSLSVTVSTMPQLAEELEEMAGFDLEEDEYESDGEAIFRSLRDDLIPEDSFLSLGVLSWEMLEHLRKGVTYHKAGEIPQVGDGLPVILIQTSRPKAKIVIENVENAGGLKAICFNPGADPFDSTSYDLGLLQTENDELFLFGEFEDEDPTHVEARKKWNQRCKNTNGYCGLIIAKGLTGASRGNPQLRDMMALFEARSLSPKELGIGTLQLIPQA
;
A
#
# COMPACT_ATOMS: atom_id res chain seq x y z
N MET A 1 45.09 -1.68 21.67
CA MET A 1 44.95 -0.49 20.81
C MET A 1 44.38 -0.97 19.50
N THR A 2 43.13 -0.58 19.21
CA THR A 2 42.44 -0.86 17.96
C THR A 2 42.89 0.17 16.92
N SER A 3 43.63 -0.27 15.91
CA SER A 3 43.97 0.56 14.75
C SER A 3 43.27 0.00 13.51
N PHE A 4 43.14 0.82 12.48
CA PHE A 4 42.60 0.33 11.21
C PHE A 4 43.42 -0.84 10.67
N ASN A 5 42.72 -1.83 10.11
CA ASN A 5 43.41 -2.90 9.38
C ASN A 5 44.17 -2.33 8.17
N ARG A 6 45.17 -3.07 7.70
CA ARG A 6 46.07 -2.59 6.63
C ARG A 6 45.34 -2.29 5.32
N SER A 7 44.26 -2.99 5.01
CA SER A 7 43.45 -2.74 3.80
C SER A 7 42.70 -1.41 3.89
N THR A 8 42.06 -1.12 5.02
CA THR A 8 41.34 0.12 5.28
C THR A 8 42.28 1.32 5.27
N SER A 9 43.42 1.23 5.96
CA SER A 9 44.43 2.31 5.95
C SER A 9 44.94 2.61 4.54
N ARG A 10 45.18 1.57 3.72
CA ARG A 10 45.59 1.78 2.31
C ARG A 10 44.50 2.42 1.48
N ARG A 11 43.23 2.05 1.69
CA ARG A 11 42.08 2.62 0.97
C ARG A 11 41.91 4.11 1.31
N LEU A 12 41.91 4.46 2.60
CA LEU A 12 41.80 5.85 3.04
C LEU A 12 43.00 6.71 2.62
N LYS A 13 44.21 6.15 2.53
CA LYS A 13 45.39 6.86 1.99
C LYS A 13 45.32 7.16 0.49
N LYS A 14 44.44 6.51 -0.28
CA LYS A 14 44.23 6.85 -1.70
C LYS A 14 43.41 8.13 -1.87
N LEU A 15 42.68 8.55 -0.84
CA LEU A 15 41.91 9.78 -0.87
C LEU A 15 42.85 10.99 -0.85
N THR A 16 42.48 12.03 -1.60
CA THR A 16 43.26 13.27 -1.61
C THR A 16 43.24 13.90 -0.23
N GLN A 17 44.43 14.20 0.32
CA GLN A 17 44.51 14.94 1.56
C GLN A 17 44.37 16.43 1.29
N ILE A 18 43.33 17.05 1.85
CA ILE A 18 43.00 18.46 1.65
C ILE A 18 43.47 19.28 2.86
N PRO A 19 43.89 20.55 2.65
CA PRO A 19 44.32 21.44 3.73
C PRO A 19 43.14 22.03 4.50
N SER A 20 42.22 21.17 4.95
CA SER A 20 41.06 21.52 5.74
C SER A 20 41.21 21.07 7.20
N ILE A 21 40.49 21.76 8.07
CA ILE A 21 40.28 21.40 9.45
C ILE A 21 38.84 20.93 9.56
N TRP A 22 38.62 19.70 10.02
CA TRP A 22 37.28 19.18 10.27
C TRP A 22 36.95 19.24 11.76
N GLU A 23 35.75 19.67 12.09
CA GLU A 23 35.18 19.60 13.43
C GLU A 23 34.37 18.30 13.54
N GLY A 24 34.52 17.60 14.66
CA GLY A 24 33.79 16.38 14.94
C GLY A 24 33.27 16.36 16.37
N ASP A 25 32.01 15.98 16.53
CA ASP A 25 31.43 15.82 17.86
C ASP A 25 30.40 14.69 17.88
N ARG A 26 30.16 14.15 19.08
CA ARG A 26 29.09 13.21 19.38
C ARG A 26 28.29 13.79 20.53
N ARG A 27 27.02 14.12 20.29
CA ARG A 27 26.16 14.77 21.29
C ARG A 27 24.84 14.04 21.45
N PRO A 28 24.27 14.00 22.66
CA PRO A 28 22.90 13.58 22.83
C PRO A 28 21.97 14.48 22.03
N LEU A 29 21.06 13.86 21.29
CA LEU A 29 19.89 14.52 20.74
C LEU A 29 18.92 14.76 21.89
N SER A 30 18.21 15.89 21.84
CA SER A 30 17.08 16.10 22.75
C SER A 30 16.01 15.02 22.49
N PRO A 31 15.16 14.66 23.46
CA PRO A 31 14.13 13.64 23.26
C PRO A 31 13.20 13.93 22.08
N SER A 32 12.98 15.21 21.75
CA SER A 32 12.22 15.67 20.58
C SER A 32 12.97 15.52 19.25
N GLN A 33 14.31 15.50 19.28
CA GLN A 33 15.19 15.31 18.11
C GLN A 33 15.43 13.82 17.78
N ALA A 34 15.07 12.93 18.69
CA ALA A 34 15.25 11.49 18.54
C ALA A 34 14.13 10.80 17.74
N ARG A 35 13.17 11.58 17.18
CA ARG A 35 12.13 11.08 16.26
C ARG A 35 12.72 10.77 14.87
N GLY A 36 13.60 9.78 14.82
CA GLY A 36 13.68 8.86 13.68
C GLY A 36 13.03 7.55 14.11
N ASP A 37 12.65 6.70 13.16
CA ASP A 37 11.91 5.43 13.30
C ASP A 37 12.32 4.45 14.42
N ASP A 38 13.40 4.69 15.15
CA ASP A 38 13.89 3.76 16.15
C ASP A 38 13.49 4.21 17.57
N GLY A 39 12.60 3.46 18.21
CA GLY A 39 12.21 3.64 19.60
C GLY A 39 13.37 3.45 20.59
N ASP A 40 13.90 4.55 21.13
CA ASP A 40 14.12 4.83 22.57
C ASP A 40 14.72 6.25 22.68
N GLY A 41 14.15 7.07 23.56
CA GLY A 41 14.28 8.54 23.59
C GLY A 41 15.64 9.14 23.96
N SER A 42 16.76 8.56 23.53
CA SER A 42 18.08 9.19 23.60
C SER A 42 19.04 8.67 22.53
N GLY A 43 18.82 9.06 21.28
CA GLY A 43 19.85 8.95 20.24
C GLY A 43 21.00 9.94 20.48
N GLU A 44 22.21 9.61 20.05
CA GLU A 44 23.33 10.53 19.97
C GLU A 44 23.64 10.81 18.50
N CYS A 45 23.73 12.09 18.15
CA CYS A 45 24.11 12.53 16.82
C CYS A 45 25.63 12.71 16.74
N ILE A 46 26.22 12.09 15.72
CA ILE A 46 27.62 12.23 15.35
C ILE A 46 27.69 13.13 14.12
N LEU A 47 28.43 14.23 14.21
CA LEU A 47 28.64 15.17 13.10
C LEU A 47 30.11 15.28 12.73
N TRP A 48 30.35 15.41 11.42
CA TRP A 48 31.64 15.78 10.83
C TRP A 48 31.46 16.95 9.88
N VAL A 49 32.04 18.09 10.24
CA VAL A 49 31.89 19.35 9.50
C VAL A 49 33.24 19.82 8.98
N ASP A 50 33.30 20.20 7.72
CA ASP A 50 34.48 20.84 7.15
C ASP A 50 34.52 22.32 7.52
N GLY A 51 35.36 22.67 8.51
CA GLY A 51 35.43 24.03 9.00
C GLY A 51 36.03 25.04 8.04
N SER A 52 36.67 24.60 6.95
CA SER A 52 37.14 25.50 5.91
C SER A 52 36.04 25.89 4.90
N GLN A 53 34.98 25.08 4.79
CA GLN A 53 33.92 25.25 3.82
C GLN A 53 32.53 25.46 4.45
N GLY A 54 32.37 25.18 5.75
CA GLY A 54 31.07 25.23 6.43
C GLY A 54 30.11 24.13 5.98
N ILE A 55 30.62 23.00 5.49
CA ILE A 55 29.82 21.92 4.90
C ILE A 55 29.82 20.71 5.83
N VAL A 56 28.63 20.15 6.09
CA VAL A 56 28.49 18.85 6.76
C VAL A 56 28.95 17.75 5.80
N ARG A 57 29.99 17.01 6.19
CA ARG A 57 30.55 15.91 5.39
C ARG A 57 30.01 14.55 5.79
N GLY A 58 29.52 14.40 7.02
CA GLY A 58 28.84 13.19 7.47
C GLY A 58 28.04 13.45 8.74
N MET A 59 26.89 12.80 8.81
CA MET A 59 26.01 12.77 9.98
C MET A 59 25.57 11.31 10.21
N ASP A 60 25.41 10.92 11.47
CA ASP A 60 24.85 9.63 11.85
C ASP A 60 24.10 9.81 13.18
N VAL A 61 22.94 9.18 13.33
CA VAL A 61 22.23 9.10 14.61
C VAL A 61 22.41 7.67 15.11
N VAL A 62 22.90 7.51 16.34
CA VAL A 62 23.20 6.21 16.90
C VAL A 62 22.59 6.08 18.30
N PRO A 63 22.20 4.87 18.75
CA PRO A 63 21.73 4.67 20.12
C PRO A 63 22.81 5.07 21.14
N HIS A 64 22.42 5.63 22.28
CA HIS A 64 23.35 6.05 23.34
C HIS A 64 24.28 4.91 23.82
N GLN A 65 23.80 3.67 23.81
CA GLN A 65 24.57 2.49 24.22
C GLN A 65 25.66 2.10 23.20
N GLN A 66 25.69 2.71 22.01
CA GLN A 66 26.65 2.35 20.97
C GLN A 66 28.07 2.84 21.28
N GLY A 67 29.08 1.98 21.10
CA GLY A 67 30.47 2.25 21.47
C GLY A 67 31.14 3.39 20.67
N PRO A 68 32.37 3.80 21.06
CA PRO A 68 33.14 4.85 20.39
C PRO A 68 33.53 4.49 18.94
N GLU A 69 33.35 3.25 18.51
CA GLU A 69 33.55 2.82 17.12
C GLU A 69 32.62 3.56 16.14
N ALA A 70 31.43 3.99 16.61
CA ALA A 70 30.46 4.70 15.80
C ALA A 70 31.03 5.98 15.20
N ILE A 71 31.74 6.80 16.00
CA ILE A 71 32.32 8.07 15.53
C ILE A 71 33.39 7.85 14.45
N VAL A 72 34.12 6.73 14.52
CA VAL A 72 35.10 6.34 13.50
C VAL A 72 34.42 5.89 12.22
N ARG A 73 33.33 5.12 12.32
CA ARG A 73 32.56 4.66 11.16
C ARG A 73 31.97 5.84 10.39
N THR A 74 31.39 6.81 11.08
CA THR A 74 30.85 8.03 10.47
C THR A 74 31.97 8.86 9.84
N LEU A 75 33.14 8.96 10.48
CA LEU A 75 34.30 9.65 9.91
C LEU A 75 34.79 9.00 8.61
N MET A 76 34.84 7.67 8.57
CA MET A 76 35.23 6.94 7.36
C MET A 76 34.23 7.20 6.23
N ARG A 77 32.93 7.16 6.51
CA ARG A 77 31.89 7.53 5.54
C ARG A 77 32.07 8.97 5.06
N ALA A 78 32.33 9.93 5.96
CA ALA A 78 32.59 11.32 5.59
C ALA A 78 33.85 11.51 4.72
N MET A 79 34.83 10.61 4.78
CA MET A 79 36.00 10.63 3.91
C MET A 79 35.74 9.98 2.54
N GLU A 80 35.05 8.84 2.54
CA GLU A 80 34.87 7.98 1.35
C GLU A 80 33.63 8.36 0.52
N HIS A 81 32.53 8.69 1.18
CA HIS A 81 31.22 9.00 0.61
C HIS A 81 30.57 10.19 1.34
N PRO A 82 31.15 11.39 1.29
CA PRO A 82 30.59 12.55 1.97
C PRO A 82 29.25 12.99 1.38
N HIS A 83 28.44 13.68 2.18
CA HIS A 83 27.21 14.31 1.69
C HIS A 83 27.50 15.35 0.59
N ASN A 84 26.62 15.43 -0.41
CA ASN A 84 26.66 16.41 -1.50
C ASN A 84 26.58 17.83 -0.91
N PRO A 85 27.43 18.81 -1.29
CA PRO A 85 28.35 18.85 -2.44
C PRO A 85 29.82 18.51 -2.16
N ALA A 86 30.13 17.96 -0.99
CA ALA A 86 31.51 17.60 -0.67
C ALA A 86 32.01 16.42 -1.53
N LYS A 87 33.30 16.44 -1.86
CA LYS A 87 33.98 15.35 -2.60
C LYS A 87 34.79 14.46 -1.65
N PRO A 88 34.96 13.16 -1.95
CA PRO A 88 35.77 12.25 -1.15
C PRO A 88 37.19 12.78 -0.94
N ALA A 89 37.56 12.94 0.33
CA ALA A 89 38.82 13.56 0.72
C ALA A 89 39.15 13.24 2.18
N ARG A 90 40.39 13.54 2.57
CA ARG A 90 40.88 13.32 3.93
C ARG A 90 41.41 14.64 4.50
N PRO A 91 41.04 15.05 5.71
CA PRO A 91 41.52 16.31 6.27
C PRO A 91 43.00 16.23 6.67
N GLN A 92 43.65 17.38 6.80
CA GLN A 92 44.94 17.48 7.47
C GLN A 92 44.79 17.47 8.99
N ARG A 93 43.67 17.99 9.49
CA ARG A 93 43.45 18.16 10.92
C ARG A 93 41.99 17.91 11.28
N ILE A 94 41.79 17.29 12.43
CA ILE A 94 40.49 17.08 13.07
C ILE A 94 40.53 17.73 14.44
N VAL A 95 39.46 18.43 14.79
CA VAL A 95 39.25 19.02 16.11
C VAL A 95 38.00 18.40 16.72
N VAL A 96 38.12 17.93 17.96
CA VAL A 96 37.00 17.34 18.72
C VAL A 96 36.87 17.99 20.08
N ARG A 97 35.65 17.95 20.62
CA ARG A 97 35.31 18.56 21.92
C ARG A 97 35.62 17.67 23.10
N ASP A 98 35.54 16.35 22.92
CA ASP A 98 35.77 15.38 23.99
C ASP A 98 37.21 14.86 23.99
N ARG A 99 37.82 14.78 25.19
CA ARG A 99 39.22 14.33 25.33
C ARG A 99 39.38 12.83 25.14
N GLU A 100 38.41 12.04 25.55
CA GLU A 100 38.44 10.58 25.37
C GLU A 100 38.35 10.25 23.87
N ILE A 101 37.46 10.92 23.15
CA ILE A 101 37.36 10.84 21.69
C ILE A 101 38.68 11.26 21.04
N GLN A 102 39.32 12.35 21.49
CA GLN A 102 40.62 12.79 20.98
C GLN A 102 41.68 11.68 21.11
N PHE A 103 41.80 11.07 22.29
CA PHE A 103 42.78 10.00 22.52
C PHE A 103 42.46 8.75 21.70
N TYR A 104 41.18 8.39 21.60
CA TYR A 104 40.72 7.27 20.80
C TYR A 104 41.05 7.46 19.32
N LEU A 105 40.69 8.60 18.73
CA LEU A 105 40.99 8.93 17.33
C LEU A 105 42.49 9.00 17.05
N ARG A 106 43.32 9.50 17.99
CA ARG A 106 44.79 9.47 17.83
C ARG A 106 45.33 8.06 17.70
N GLY A 107 44.77 7.10 18.43
CA GLY A 107 45.13 5.69 18.33
C GLY A 107 44.68 5.06 17.01
N VAL A 108 43.42 5.29 16.64
CA VAL A 108 42.81 4.68 15.45
C VAL A 108 43.41 5.23 14.14
N LEU A 109 43.64 6.55 14.08
CA LEU A 109 44.05 7.29 12.88
C LEU A 109 45.56 7.47 12.76
N GLN A 110 46.37 6.85 13.62
CA GLN A 110 47.83 7.04 13.69
C GLN A 110 48.53 6.89 12.33
N ASP A 111 48.08 5.94 11.52
CA ASP A 111 48.69 5.66 10.21
C ASP A 111 48.24 6.64 9.12
N LEU A 112 47.24 7.50 9.37
CA LEU A 112 46.62 8.35 8.35
C LEU A 112 47.23 9.76 8.28
N GLU A 113 48.24 10.13 9.05
CA GLU A 113 48.86 11.46 8.95
C GLU A 113 47.83 12.61 9.10
N ILE A 114 46.81 12.41 9.96
CA ILE A 114 45.81 13.41 10.32
C ILE A 114 46.13 13.89 11.74
N ALA A 115 46.30 15.20 11.92
CA ALA A 115 46.50 15.78 13.24
C ALA A 115 45.16 15.82 14.02
N ILE A 116 45.12 15.29 15.25
CA ILE A 116 43.92 15.29 16.08
C ILE A 116 44.11 16.21 17.28
N ASP A 117 43.29 17.24 17.39
CA ASP A 117 43.36 18.27 18.42
C ASP A 117 42.06 18.36 19.23
N TYR A 118 42.20 18.89 20.44
CA TYR A 118 41.09 19.16 21.34
C TYR A 118 40.81 20.66 21.33
N ALA A 119 39.53 21.01 21.24
CA ALA A 119 39.05 22.36 21.51
C ALA A 119 37.82 22.29 22.42
N PRO A 120 37.67 23.18 23.43
CA PRO A 120 36.53 23.15 24.34
C PRO A 120 35.20 23.53 23.67
N GLU A 121 35.27 24.22 22.52
CA GLU A 121 34.15 24.71 21.72
C GLU A 121 34.39 24.34 20.26
N LEU A 122 33.32 24.05 19.53
CA LEU A 122 33.34 23.68 18.11
C LEU A 122 32.32 24.59 17.40
N PRO A 123 32.71 25.83 17.04
CA PRO A 123 31.76 26.89 16.68
C PRO A 123 30.75 26.51 15.60
N LEU A 124 31.15 25.70 14.61
CA LEU A 124 30.26 25.32 13.52
C LEU A 124 29.28 24.24 13.94
N ILE A 125 29.74 23.26 14.71
CA ILE A 125 28.86 22.25 15.31
C ILE A 125 27.92 22.91 16.34
N ASP A 126 28.42 23.86 17.13
CA ASP A 126 27.64 24.60 18.11
C ASP A 126 26.52 25.43 17.45
N GLU A 127 26.81 26.05 16.29
CA GLU A 127 25.82 26.77 15.48
C GLU A 127 24.78 25.82 14.86
N LEU A 128 25.20 24.67 14.30
CA LEU A 128 24.28 23.68 13.75
C LEU A 128 23.32 23.13 14.80
N PHE A 129 23.83 22.75 15.98
CA PHE A 129 22.96 22.28 17.07
C PHE A 129 22.03 23.38 17.60
N ARG A 130 22.46 24.64 17.60
CA ARG A 130 21.57 25.77 17.94
C ARG A 130 20.47 25.92 16.88
N SER A 131 20.81 25.82 15.59
CA SER A 131 19.82 25.89 14.50
C SER A 131 18.82 24.72 14.56
N PHE A 132 19.26 23.51 14.90
CA PHE A 132 18.36 22.37 15.11
C PHE A 132 17.42 22.58 16.30
N ALA A 133 17.90 23.22 17.38
CA ALA A 133 17.05 23.55 18.52
C ALA A 133 16.02 24.64 18.18
N GLU A 134 16.41 25.65 17.38
CA GLU A 134 15.53 26.75 16.94
C GLU A 134 14.43 26.28 15.97
N VAL A 135 14.70 25.29 15.11
CA VAL A 135 13.69 24.69 14.21
C VAL A 135 12.66 23.86 14.98
N ILE A 136 13.06 23.21 16.07
CA ILE A 136 12.19 22.32 16.87
C ILE A 136 11.35 23.09 17.90
N ASP A 137 11.88 24.18 18.48
CA ASP A 137 11.05 25.12 19.24
C ASP A 137 9.99 25.83 18.37
N SER A 138 10.06 25.68 17.05
CA SER A 138 9.07 26.14 16.08
C SER A 138 8.17 25.05 15.49
N GLU A 139 8.22 23.81 16.00
CA GLU A 139 7.33 22.74 15.52
C GLU A 139 5.86 23.12 15.75
N VAL A 140 5.17 23.35 14.64
CA VAL A 140 3.71 23.46 14.61
C VAL A 140 3.18 22.07 14.96
N PRO A 141 2.33 21.93 15.99
CA PRO A 141 1.74 20.64 16.32
C PRO A 141 0.94 20.10 15.13
N ASP A 142 1.01 18.78 14.90
CA ASP A 142 0.35 18.11 13.75
C ASP A 142 -1.14 18.42 13.66
N LEU A 143 -1.77 18.59 14.82
CA LEU A 143 -3.13 19.08 14.95
C LEU A 143 -3.18 20.31 15.85
N PRO A 144 -4.08 21.27 15.57
CA PRO A 144 -4.30 22.40 16.46
C PRO A 144 -4.79 21.89 17.82
N PRO A 145 -4.19 22.32 18.96
CA PRO A 145 -4.48 21.74 20.28
C PRO A 145 -5.95 21.77 20.70
N GLN A 146 -6.71 22.74 20.18
CA GLN A 146 -8.14 22.91 20.44
C GLN A 146 -9.02 21.86 19.77
N TYR A 147 -8.56 21.24 18.68
CA TYR A 147 -9.30 20.22 17.92
C TYR A 147 -8.70 18.82 18.04
N ALA A 148 -7.41 18.70 18.43
CA ALA A 148 -6.67 17.44 18.46
C ALA A 148 -7.45 16.29 19.13
N LYS A 149 -7.95 16.51 20.35
CA LYS A 149 -8.70 15.48 21.08
C LYS A 149 -10.01 15.08 20.37
N ALA A 150 -10.76 16.06 19.85
CA ALA A 150 -12.02 15.79 19.18
C ALA A 150 -11.82 15.05 17.86
N LEU A 151 -10.78 15.41 17.11
CA LEU A 151 -10.40 14.73 15.88
C LEU A 151 -9.98 13.28 16.13
N GLN A 152 -9.17 13.03 17.17
CA GLN A 152 -8.81 11.67 17.57
C GLN A 152 -10.04 10.84 17.94
N GLU A 153 -10.95 11.38 18.74
CA GLU A 153 -12.20 10.71 19.12
C GLU A 153 -13.05 10.34 17.89
N GLU A 154 -13.19 11.26 16.92
CA GLU A 154 -13.92 10.99 15.67
C GLU A 154 -13.20 10.00 14.76
N ALA A 155 -11.87 10.03 14.67
CA ALA A 155 -11.09 9.05 13.90
C ALA A 155 -11.29 7.63 14.44
N PHE A 156 -11.20 7.43 15.76
CA PHE A 156 -11.48 6.12 16.35
C PHE A 156 -12.95 5.71 16.19
N ALA A 157 -13.88 6.65 16.17
CA ALA A 157 -15.29 6.35 15.90
C ALA A 157 -15.51 5.88 14.44
N ILE A 158 -14.75 6.44 13.48
CA ILE A 158 -14.71 5.95 12.09
C ILE A 158 -14.08 4.57 12.02
N TRP A 159 -12.95 4.35 12.70
CA TRP A 159 -12.29 3.04 12.78
C TRP A 159 -13.25 1.94 13.25
N GLN A 160 -13.95 2.20 14.37
CA GLN A 160 -14.96 1.28 14.90
C GLN A 160 -16.17 1.09 13.97
N ALA A 161 -16.50 2.10 13.16
CA ALA A 161 -17.54 1.95 12.15
C ALA A 161 -17.10 1.01 11.03
N ALA A 162 -15.79 0.91 10.77
CA ALA A 162 -15.14 0.08 9.75
C ALA A 162 -15.79 0.22 8.36
N PRO A 163 -15.85 1.45 7.79
CA PRO A 163 -16.51 1.68 6.51
C PRO A 163 -15.92 0.86 5.35
N TRP A 164 -14.63 0.57 5.39
CA TRP A 164 -13.92 -0.28 4.42
C TRP A 164 -14.46 -1.71 4.33
N GLU A 165 -15.18 -2.19 5.35
CA GLU A 165 -15.84 -3.50 5.32
C GLU A 165 -17.10 -3.55 4.46
N PHE A 166 -17.65 -2.41 4.08
CA PHE A 166 -18.93 -2.36 3.34
C PHE A 166 -19.03 -1.25 2.31
N LEU A 167 -18.00 -0.43 2.15
CA LEU A 167 -17.87 0.54 1.06
C LEU A 167 -16.66 0.18 0.20
N GLU A 168 -16.89 0.13 -1.10
CA GLU A 168 -15.82 -0.01 -2.09
C GLU A 168 -15.21 1.37 -2.38
N GLU A 169 -13.94 1.42 -2.80
CA GLU A 169 -13.21 2.69 -2.97
C GLU A 169 -13.89 3.64 -3.97
N GLN A 170 -14.51 3.12 -5.03
CA GLN A 170 -15.27 3.91 -6.00
C GLN A 170 -16.62 4.41 -5.47
N GLN A 171 -17.10 3.93 -4.32
CA GLN A 171 -18.40 4.33 -3.74
C GLN A 171 -18.29 5.65 -2.97
N ILE A 172 -18.40 6.75 -3.72
CA ILE A 172 -18.15 8.10 -3.19
C ILE A 172 -19.32 8.65 -2.38
N LEU A 173 -18.98 9.30 -1.26
CA LEU A 173 -19.91 10.05 -0.42
C LEU A 173 -19.64 11.55 -0.55
N SER A 174 -20.64 12.33 -0.91
CA SER A 174 -20.57 13.80 -0.87
C SER A 174 -20.90 14.32 0.53
N ILE A 175 -20.14 15.32 1.00
CA ILE A 175 -20.29 16.00 2.28
C ILE A 175 -20.37 17.50 2.01
N GLU A 176 -21.59 18.03 2.00
CA GLU A 176 -21.88 19.45 1.74
C GLU A 176 -21.81 20.25 3.05
N ILE A 177 -20.82 21.14 3.15
CA ILE A 177 -20.58 22.04 4.27
C ILE A 177 -20.82 23.47 3.80
N ASN A 178 -21.98 24.02 4.14
CA ASN A 178 -22.40 25.39 3.77
C ASN A 178 -21.80 26.46 4.71
N LYS A 179 -20.49 26.35 4.99
CA LYS A 179 -19.68 27.31 5.77
C LYS A 179 -18.22 27.26 5.33
N TRP A 180 -17.47 28.30 5.70
CA TRP A 180 -16.00 28.40 5.51
C TRP A 180 -15.54 28.24 4.05
N ASP A 181 -16.42 28.59 3.11
CA ASP A 181 -16.17 28.49 1.66
C ASP A 181 -15.72 27.10 1.18
N VAL A 182 -16.07 26.03 1.92
CA VAL A 182 -15.74 24.64 1.58
C VAL A 182 -16.58 24.12 0.43
N GLY A 183 -17.90 24.36 0.45
CA GLY A 183 -18.83 23.78 -0.51
C GLY A 183 -19.06 22.29 -0.26
N THR A 184 -18.52 21.43 -1.12
CA THR A 184 -18.70 19.97 -1.05
C THR A 184 -17.36 19.26 -1.02
N LEU A 185 -17.18 18.38 -0.05
CA LEU A 185 -16.09 17.41 -0.02
C LEU A 185 -16.57 16.07 -0.56
N TYR A 186 -15.70 15.32 -1.22
CA TYR A 186 -15.98 14.01 -1.77
C TYR A 186 -15.14 12.98 -1.02
N ALA A 187 -15.79 12.21 -0.16
CA ALA A 187 -15.16 11.20 0.68
C ALA A 187 -15.02 9.88 -0.09
N SER A 188 -13.78 9.39 -0.15
CA SER A 188 -13.37 8.07 -0.65
C SER A 188 -12.85 7.26 0.52
N VAL A 189 -13.28 6.01 0.65
CA VAL A 189 -12.84 5.10 1.72
C VAL A 189 -11.70 4.25 1.21
N MET A 190 -10.57 4.26 1.91
CA MET A 190 -9.38 3.44 1.64
C MET A 190 -9.36 2.21 2.55
N GLY A 191 -8.86 1.10 2.02
CA GLY A 191 -8.70 -0.17 2.73
C GLY A 191 -7.83 -1.16 1.96
N MET A 192 -6.90 -0.68 1.12
CA MET A 192 -6.20 -1.52 0.12
C MET A 192 -5.50 -2.70 0.80
N LEU A 193 -5.91 -3.93 0.46
CA LEU A 193 -5.27 -5.18 0.90
C LEU A 193 -5.14 -5.37 2.42
N GLY A 194 -5.88 -4.61 3.23
CA GLY A 194 -5.71 -4.61 4.69
C GLY A 194 -4.43 -3.91 5.18
N MET A 195 -3.66 -3.29 4.29
CA MET A 195 -2.40 -2.63 4.63
C MET A 195 -2.58 -1.13 4.92
N GLU A 196 -3.51 -0.46 4.23
CA GLU A 196 -3.76 0.97 4.41
C GLU A 196 -5.25 1.26 4.55
N TYR A 197 -5.63 1.82 5.71
CA TYR A 197 -6.99 2.22 6.03
C TYR A 197 -7.09 3.73 6.15
N GLY A 198 -8.17 4.30 5.64
CA GLY A 198 -8.34 5.74 5.73
C GLY A 198 -9.55 6.32 5.00
N ILE A 199 -9.68 7.63 5.08
CA ILE A 199 -10.67 8.44 4.39
C ILE A 199 -9.95 9.58 3.67
N LEU A 200 -10.13 9.67 2.37
CA LEU A 200 -9.71 10.83 1.57
C LEU A 200 -10.91 11.74 1.33
N LEU A 201 -10.76 13.01 1.63
CA LEU A 201 -11.78 14.06 1.48
C LEU A 201 -11.33 15.01 0.36
N TYR A 202 -11.69 14.68 -0.88
CA TYR A 202 -11.34 15.50 -2.05
C TYR A 202 -12.14 16.79 -2.06
N ARG A 203 -11.48 17.91 -2.41
CA ARG A 203 -12.13 19.22 -2.53
C ARG A 203 -12.94 19.39 -3.82
N SER A 204 -12.75 18.51 -4.81
CA SER A 204 -13.48 18.51 -6.09
C SER A 204 -13.56 17.14 -6.75
N GLU A 205 -14.61 16.91 -7.55
CA GLU A 205 -14.74 15.71 -8.41
C GLU A 205 -13.60 15.60 -9.41
N ASP A 206 -13.14 16.74 -9.94
CA ASP A 206 -12.02 16.78 -10.87
C ASP A 206 -10.75 16.22 -10.25
N SER A 207 -10.44 16.56 -8.99
CA SER A 207 -9.27 16.02 -8.30
C SER A 207 -9.37 14.50 -8.12
N LEU A 208 -10.55 14.02 -7.74
CA LEU A 208 -10.82 12.59 -7.56
C LEU A 208 -10.65 11.82 -8.88
N LYS A 209 -11.24 12.33 -9.98
CA LYS A 209 -11.19 11.69 -11.30
C LYS A 209 -9.79 11.69 -11.90
N ARG A 210 -9.03 12.78 -11.76
CA ARG A 210 -7.67 12.91 -12.31
C ARG A 210 -6.70 11.89 -11.72
N PHE A 211 -6.73 11.70 -10.39
CA PHE A 211 -5.86 10.73 -9.74
C PHE A 211 -6.11 9.33 -10.30
N ARG A 212 -7.38 8.90 -10.31
CA ARG A 212 -7.76 7.59 -10.86
C ARG A 212 -7.40 7.44 -12.34
N ALA A 213 -7.68 8.44 -13.15
CA ALA A 213 -7.32 8.42 -14.57
C ALA A 213 -5.80 8.36 -14.82
N THR A 214 -4.97 8.77 -13.86
CA THR A 214 -3.50 8.74 -13.98
C THR A 214 -2.95 7.40 -13.52
N VAL A 215 -3.44 6.89 -12.38
CA VAL A 215 -3.08 5.54 -11.86
C VAL A 215 -3.46 4.43 -12.85
N LEU A 216 -4.53 4.63 -13.63
CA LEU A 216 -5.02 3.66 -14.61
C LEU A 216 -4.38 3.77 -16.01
N LYS A 217 -3.56 4.80 -16.28
CA LYS A 217 -3.02 5.05 -17.64
C LYS A 217 -1.57 4.64 -17.82
N ASP A 218 -0.81 4.53 -16.74
CA ASP A 218 0.62 4.30 -16.82
C ASP A 218 0.97 3.00 -16.09
N ASP A 219 1.25 1.97 -16.89
CA ASP A 219 2.05 0.85 -16.44
C ASP A 219 3.51 1.33 -16.30
N GLU A 220 4.12 1.07 -15.13
CA GLU A 220 5.55 1.25 -14.82
C GLU A 220 6.14 2.68 -14.63
N SER A 221 6.07 3.21 -13.39
CA SER A 221 7.25 3.54 -12.54
C SER A 221 6.83 4.25 -11.22
N GLN A 222 7.55 4.00 -10.12
CA GLN A 222 7.28 4.62 -8.81
C GLN A 222 7.28 6.16 -8.86
N GLU A 223 8.13 6.77 -9.71
CA GLU A 223 8.24 8.23 -9.83
C GLU A 223 6.95 8.89 -10.38
N TYR A 224 6.25 8.26 -11.33
CA TYR A 224 5.00 8.80 -11.87
C TYR A 224 3.82 8.64 -10.91
N LEU A 225 3.80 7.55 -10.13
CA LEU A 225 2.78 7.34 -9.08
C LEU A 225 2.93 8.35 -7.95
N GLU A 226 4.16 8.62 -7.50
CA GLU A 226 4.45 9.68 -6.53
C GLU A 226 4.03 11.07 -7.06
N GLU A 227 4.32 11.36 -8.33
CA GLU A 227 3.91 12.63 -8.94
C GLU A 227 2.38 12.74 -9.06
N ALA A 228 1.68 11.66 -9.40
CA ALA A 228 0.22 11.61 -9.48
C ALA A 228 -0.42 11.79 -8.08
N PHE A 229 0.16 11.19 -7.05
CA PHE A 229 -0.25 11.33 -5.66
C PHE A 229 -0.10 12.79 -5.18
N LEU A 230 1.03 13.46 -5.44
CA LEU A 230 1.27 14.84 -5.05
C LEU A 230 0.39 15.87 -5.80
N LYS A 231 -0.21 15.48 -6.93
CA LYS A 231 -1.15 16.30 -7.70
C LYS A 231 -2.59 16.24 -7.17
N GLN A 232 -2.86 15.47 -6.12
CA GLN A 232 -4.18 15.44 -5.48
C GLN A 232 -4.47 16.74 -4.72
N ASP A 233 -5.76 17.03 -4.58
CA ASP A 233 -6.29 18.12 -3.75
C ASP A 233 -7.33 17.55 -2.77
N CYS A 234 -6.83 17.05 -1.64
CA CYS A 234 -7.64 16.37 -0.64
C CYS A 234 -7.10 16.58 0.79
N LEU A 235 -7.99 16.47 1.76
CA LEU A 235 -7.65 16.25 3.17
C LEU A 235 -7.70 14.75 3.44
N PHE A 236 -6.88 14.23 4.34
CA PHE A 236 -6.87 12.80 4.65
C PHE A 236 -6.89 12.51 6.15
N LEU A 237 -7.46 11.35 6.46
CA LEU A 237 -7.30 10.61 7.69
C LEU A 237 -6.82 9.22 7.32
N THR A 238 -5.64 8.82 7.77
CA THR A 238 -5.08 7.47 7.60
C THR A 238 -4.84 6.84 8.97
N PHE A 239 -4.68 5.53 9.01
CA PHE A 239 -4.37 4.80 10.23
C PHE A 239 -3.08 4.01 10.03
N GLU A 240 -2.22 4.04 11.03
CA GLU A 240 -0.93 3.35 11.05
C GLU A 240 -0.73 2.61 12.37
N ARG A 241 0.25 1.70 12.39
CA ARG A 241 0.61 0.98 13.62
C ARG A 241 1.38 1.92 14.55
N ALA A 242 1.00 1.96 15.82
CA ALA A 242 1.58 2.87 16.82
C ALA A 242 3.05 2.54 17.16
N GLU A 243 3.48 1.29 16.98
CA GLU A 243 4.86 0.82 17.16
C GLU A 243 5.19 -0.20 16.06
N GLU A 244 6.15 0.11 15.18
CA GLU A 244 6.80 -0.92 14.35
C GLU A 244 7.62 -1.82 15.30
N SER A 245 7.17 -3.04 15.55
CA SER A 245 7.92 -3.98 16.37
C SER A 245 9.13 -4.49 15.59
N ASP A 246 10.34 -4.35 16.15
CA ASP A 246 11.64 -4.88 15.67
C ASP A 246 11.69 -6.42 15.46
N GLU A 247 10.57 -7.14 15.60
CA GLU A 247 10.52 -8.56 15.32
C GLU A 247 10.38 -8.74 13.80
N GLU A 248 11.51 -9.03 13.14
CA GLU A 248 11.62 -9.51 11.73
C GLU A 248 10.86 -10.85 11.49
N ASP A 249 9.93 -11.21 12.36
CA ASP A 249 9.01 -12.32 12.26
C ASP A 249 7.62 -11.74 12.52
N ASP A 250 6.87 -11.38 11.48
CA ASP A 250 5.40 -11.51 11.51
C ASP A 250 4.90 -11.58 10.06
N GLU A 251 3.95 -12.47 9.83
CA GLU A 251 3.17 -12.56 8.59
C GLU A 251 2.59 -11.19 8.22
N PHE A 252 2.14 -11.01 6.99
CA PHE A 252 1.37 -9.84 6.55
C PHE A 252 0.06 -9.71 7.37
N ASP A 253 0.15 -9.29 8.63
CA ASP A 253 -0.97 -9.14 9.54
C ASP A 253 -1.74 -7.87 9.15
N ASP A 254 -3.03 -8.04 8.88
CA ASP A 254 -3.95 -6.95 8.54
C ASP A 254 -4.04 -5.96 9.71
N LEU A 255 -3.93 -4.65 9.45
CA LEU A 255 -4.04 -3.61 10.50
C LEU A 255 -5.39 -3.72 11.25
N ALA A 256 -6.43 -4.26 10.62
CA ALA A 256 -7.73 -4.51 11.26
C ALA A 256 -7.70 -5.57 12.36
N ASP A 257 -6.69 -6.45 12.38
CA ASP A 257 -6.52 -7.49 13.39
C ASP A 257 -5.79 -6.99 14.66
N LEU A 258 -5.16 -5.81 14.58
CA LEU A 258 -4.47 -5.20 15.71
C LEU A 258 -5.45 -4.63 16.76
N PRO A 259 -5.07 -4.63 18.05
CA PRO A 259 -5.86 -3.95 19.07
C PRO A 259 -5.85 -2.44 18.85
N LEU A 260 -6.96 -1.77 19.17
CA LEU A 260 -7.12 -0.31 19.01
C LEU A 260 -6.06 0.54 19.73
N SER A 261 -5.33 -0.03 20.69
CA SER A 261 -4.20 0.64 21.36
C SER A 261 -2.92 0.70 20.52
N GLU A 262 -2.84 -0.11 19.47
CA GLU A 262 -1.69 -0.21 18.56
C GLU A 262 -1.99 0.47 17.21
N ILE A 263 -3.06 1.25 17.13
CA ILE A 263 -3.49 1.94 15.91
C ILE A 263 -3.54 3.44 16.19
N ASP A 264 -2.77 4.22 15.45
CA ASP A 264 -2.73 5.67 15.55
C ASP A 264 -3.32 6.34 14.30
N PRO A 265 -4.20 7.35 14.48
CA PRO A 265 -4.75 8.11 13.36
C PRO A 265 -3.83 9.27 12.98
N THR A 266 -3.52 9.35 11.69
CA THR A 266 -2.71 10.42 11.09
C THR A 266 -3.56 11.27 10.15
N PHE A 267 -3.38 12.59 10.25
CA PHE A 267 -4.18 13.57 9.52
C PHE A 267 -3.29 14.44 8.66
N GLY A 268 -3.82 14.91 7.54
CA GLY A 268 -3.09 15.88 6.75
C GLY A 268 -3.82 16.39 5.53
N ASN A 269 -3.04 17.07 4.70
CA ASN A 269 -3.48 17.72 3.48
C ASN A 269 -2.53 17.37 2.34
N ILE A 270 -3.10 17.07 1.19
CA ILE A 270 -2.39 17.01 -0.08
C ILE A 270 -2.93 18.14 -0.94
N HIS A 271 -2.03 19.00 -1.42
CA HIS A 271 -2.39 20.07 -2.33
C HIS A 271 -1.36 20.19 -3.46
N PRO A 272 -1.77 20.42 -4.73
CA PRO A 272 -0.87 20.33 -5.88
C PRO A 272 0.31 21.31 -5.86
N LEU A 273 0.18 22.41 -5.10
CA LEU A 273 1.23 23.43 -4.95
C LEU A 273 2.00 23.34 -3.62
N GLU A 274 1.44 22.65 -2.62
CA GLU A 274 2.04 22.55 -1.28
C GLU A 274 2.63 21.17 -1.00
N GLY A 275 2.29 20.16 -1.81
CA GLY A 275 2.65 18.77 -1.60
C GLY A 275 1.84 18.12 -0.49
N LEU A 276 2.41 17.05 0.06
CA LEU A 276 1.89 16.33 1.22
C LEU A 276 2.31 17.04 2.51
N ARG A 277 1.34 17.34 3.38
CA ARG A 277 1.55 17.84 4.73
C ARG A 277 0.81 16.98 5.74
N SER A 278 1.53 16.32 6.65
CA SER A 278 0.96 15.60 7.78
C SER A 278 0.61 16.53 8.96
N VAL A 279 0.14 17.74 8.65
CA VAL A 279 -0.23 18.78 9.61
C VAL A 279 -1.48 19.48 9.11
N LEU A 280 -2.47 19.67 9.99
CA LEU A 280 -3.66 20.47 9.73
C LEU A 280 -3.59 21.81 10.46
N TYR A 281 -3.94 22.88 9.76
CA TYR A 281 -4.18 24.20 10.38
C TYR A 281 -5.62 24.33 10.90
N ASP A 282 -5.90 25.39 11.68
CA ASP A 282 -7.19 25.59 12.36
C ASP A 282 -8.43 25.43 11.46
N GLU A 283 -8.41 26.03 10.28
CA GLU A 283 -9.54 25.94 9.33
C GLU A 283 -9.66 24.53 8.76
N GLU A 284 -8.55 23.89 8.39
CA GLU A 284 -8.54 22.53 7.85
C GLU A 284 -9.02 21.52 8.91
N ALA A 285 -8.48 21.61 10.13
CA ALA A 285 -8.84 20.77 11.26
C ALA A 285 -10.34 20.90 11.63
N LEU A 286 -10.87 22.12 11.61
CA LEU A 286 -12.29 22.37 11.84
C LEU A 286 -13.17 21.72 10.75
N VAL A 287 -12.77 21.84 9.49
CA VAL A 287 -13.48 21.25 8.36
C VAL A 287 -13.44 19.72 8.43
N VAL A 288 -12.27 19.12 8.69
CA VAL A 288 -12.10 17.67 8.85
C VAL A 288 -12.96 17.17 10.01
N LEU A 289 -12.94 17.84 11.17
CA LEU A 289 -13.73 17.44 12.33
C LEU A 289 -15.22 17.38 12.00
N VAL A 290 -15.74 18.42 11.37
CA VAL A 290 -17.16 18.49 10.98
C VAL A 290 -17.51 17.45 9.91
N ALA A 291 -16.62 17.23 8.93
CA ALA A 291 -16.82 16.24 7.89
C ALA A 291 -16.86 14.83 8.47
N LEU A 292 -15.91 14.48 9.34
CA LEU A 292 -15.83 13.17 10.00
C LEU A 292 -17.02 12.93 10.92
N GLU A 293 -17.43 13.91 11.74
CA GLU A 293 -18.62 13.75 12.62
C GLU A 293 -19.90 13.51 11.79
N ALA A 294 -20.06 14.23 10.68
CA ALA A 294 -21.22 14.05 9.80
C ALA A 294 -21.16 12.70 9.06
N LEU A 295 -19.99 12.30 8.58
CA LEU A 295 -19.74 11.03 7.90
C LEU A 295 -20.00 9.86 8.85
N GLN A 296 -19.47 9.89 10.07
CA GLN A 296 -19.66 8.88 11.10
C GLN A 296 -21.14 8.64 11.39
N ARG A 297 -21.91 9.71 11.54
CA ARG A 297 -23.37 9.63 11.76
C ARG A 297 -24.08 9.06 10.55
N PHE A 298 -23.67 9.45 9.35
CA PHE A 298 -24.23 8.91 8.10
C PHE A 298 -24.00 7.41 7.97
N LEU A 299 -22.75 6.96 8.14
CA LEU A 299 -22.36 5.56 8.08
C LEU A 299 -23.15 4.74 9.10
N ARG A 300 -23.26 5.21 10.34
CA ARG A 300 -24.05 4.55 11.38
C ARG A 300 -25.53 4.44 11.01
N ASP A 301 -26.13 5.53 10.54
CA ASP A 301 -27.57 5.58 10.27
C ASP A 301 -27.97 4.82 9.01
N GLN A 302 -27.09 4.74 8.01
CA GLN A 302 -27.32 4.10 6.71
C GLN A 302 -26.60 2.77 6.53
N ARG A 303 -25.89 2.24 7.55
CA ARG A 303 -25.07 1.01 7.47
C ARG A 303 -25.76 -0.14 6.74
N ARG A 304 -27.00 -0.47 7.10
CA ARG A 304 -27.76 -1.58 6.48
C ARG A 304 -28.04 -1.40 4.99
N GLN A 305 -28.11 -0.16 4.51
CA GLN A 305 -28.36 0.14 3.10
C GLN A 305 -27.07 0.20 2.30
N LEU A 306 -25.98 0.64 2.94
CA LEU A 306 -24.64 0.67 2.34
C LEU A 306 -24.02 -0.73 2.26
N ASP A 307 -24.33 -1.62 3.21
CA ASP A 307 -23.89 -3.02 3.25
C ASP A 307 -24.64 -3.95 2.28
N GLY A 308 -25.61 -3.41 1.52
CA GLY A 308 -26.36 -4.18 0.54
C GLY A 308 -25.64 -4.31 -0.81
N ASP A 309 -26.14 -5.19 -1.69
CA ASP A 309 -25.53 -5.47 -3.01
C ASP A 309 -25.56 -4.30 -4.01
N SER A 310 -26.19 -3.18 -3.65
CA SER A 310 -26.34 -2.00 -4.49
C SER A 310 -25.92 -0.75 -3.72
N PHE A 311 -25.39 0.25 -4.43
CA PHE A 311 -25.09 1.57 -3.87
C PHE A 311 -26.25 2.55 -4.18
N PRO A 312 -27.27 2.68 -3.32
CA PRO A 312 -28.45 3.51 -3.61
C PRO A 312 -28.15 5.01 -3.45
N ALA A 313 -28.96 5.86 -4.10
CA ALA A 313 -28.97 7.31 -3.85
C ALA A 313 -29.63 7.63 -2.50
N LEU A 314 -28.82 8.00 -1.51
CA LEU A 314 -29.20 8.33 -0.15
C LEU A 314 -28.76 9.75 0.15
N SER A 315 -29.54 10.47 0.94
CA SER A 315 -29.16 11.82 1.40
C SER A 315 -29.72 12.06 2.79
N ARG A 316 -28.87 12.55 3.70
CA ARG A 316 -29.24 12.90 5.07
C ARG A 316 -28.58 14.19 5.47
N ARG A 317 -29.31 14.97 6.28
CA ARG A 317 -28.85 16.23 6.84
C ARG A 317 -28.64 16.10 8.33
N TYR A 318 -27.47 16.48 8.79
CA TYR A 318 -27.04 16.44 10.17
C TYR A 318 -26.85 17.86 10.72
N ARG A 319 -27.19 18.05 11.99
CA ARG A 319 -26.82 19.25 12.74
C ARG A 319 -25.59 18.92 13.58
N ILE A 320 -24.49 19.57 13.27
CA ILE A 320 -23.19 19.42 13.90
C ILE A 320 -22.95 20.63 14.80
N SER A 321 -22.44 20.40 16.01
CA SER A 321 -22.14 21.51 16.93
C SER A 321 -20.86 22.19 16.46
N SER A 322 -20.91 23.49 16.19
CA SER A 322 -19.71 24.22 15.80
C SER A 322 -18.87 24.50 17.04
N PRO A 323 -17.57 24.15 17.06
CA PRO A 323 -16.70 24.40 18.21
C PRO A 323 -16.23 25.86 18.35
N GLU A 324 -16.78 26.84 17.62
CA GLU A 324 -16.35 28.24 17.71
C GLU A 324 -16.54 28.86 19.12
N SER A 325 -15.39 29.09 19.76
CA SER A 325 -15.00 29.96 20.89
C SER A 325 -16.05 30.57 21.86
N PRO A 326 -15.77 30.58 23.19
CA PRO A 326 -16.68 31.01 24.26
C PRO A 326 -17.01 32.53 24.33
N GLU A 327 -16.66 33.35 23.34
CA GLU A 327 -16.78 34.82 23.42
C GLU A 327 -17.81 35.48 22.49
N SER A 328 -18.54 34.74 21.64
CA SER A 328 -19.64 35.32 20.85
C SER A 328 -21.02 35.00 21.45
N SER A 329 -21.57 35.98 22.16
CA SER A 329 -22.85 35.93 22.87
C SER A 329 -24.05 36.10 21.92
N ASP A 330 -24.27 35.16 20.99
CA ASP A 330 -25.53 35.05 20.26
C ASP A 330 -25.95 33.56 20.11
N ASP A 331 -27.06 33.20 20.76
CA ASP A 331 -27.51 31.82 21.00
C ASP A 331 -28.08 31.10 19.75
N ALA A 332 -28.09 31.76 18.59
CA ALA A 332 -28.69 31.24 17.35
C ALA A 332 -27.69 30.58 16.39
N THR A 333 -26.37 30.72 16.61
CA THR A 333 -25.31 30.39 15.64
C THR A 333 -24.56 29.07 15.89
N LYS A 334 -24.95 28.30 16.92
CA LYS A 334 -24.17 27.16 17.45
C LYS A 334 -24.24 25.84 16.68
N SER A 335 -25.17 25.68 15.73
CA SER A 335 -25.31 24.42 14.97
C SER A 335 -25.14 24.62 13.47
N LEU A 336 -24.18 23.91 12.89
CA LEU A 336 -23.92 23.83 11.46
C LEU A 336 -24.76 22.72 10.82
N SER A 337 -25.37 23.00 9.68
CA SER A 337 -26.07 21.99 8.89
C SER A 337 -25.12 21.40 7.85
N VAL A 338 -24.90 20.09 7.91
CA VAL A 338 -24.09 19.33 6.95
C VAL A 338 -24.98 18.31 6.24
N THR A 339 -24.90 18.21 4.92
CA THR A 339 -25.61 17.18 4.17
C THR A 339 -24.63 16.12 3.69
N VAL A 340 -24.89 14.85 3.99
CA VAL A 340 -24.12 13.71 3.47
C VAL A 340 -24.98 12.92 2.50
N SER A 341 -24.48 12.65 1.30
CA SER A 341 -25.21 11.90 0.28
C SER A 341 -24.32 10.92 -0.48
N THR A 342 -24.83 9.75 -0.83
CA THR A 342 -24.15 8.82 -1.74
C THR A 342 -24.22 9.32 -3.18
N MET A 343 -23.19 9.04 -3.97
CA MET A 343 -23.06 9.50 -5.36
C MET A 343 -23.00 8.32 -6.33
N PRO A 344 -24.11 7.59 -6.57
CA PRO A 344 -24.07 6.35 -7.36
C PRO A 344 -23.70 6.55 -8.83
N GLN A 345 -24.08 7.67 -9.46
CA GLN A 345 -23.68 7.94 -10.84
C GLN A 345 -22.17 8.17 -10.96
N LEU A 346 -21.58 8.88 -10.00
CA LEU A 346 -20.14 9.09 -9.95
C LEU A 346 -19.40 7.78 -9.65
N ALA A 347 -19.95 6.94 -8.76
CA ALA A 347 -19.38 5.64 -8.46
C ALA A 347 -19.35 4.73 -9.69
N GLU A 348 -20.43 4.71 -10.48
CA GLU A 348 -20.51 3.97 -11.74
C GLU A 348 -19.50 4.50 -12.77
N GLU A 349 -19.38 5.83 -12.92
CA GLU A 349 -18.37 6.45 -13.79
C GLU A 349 -16.94 6.07 -13.37
N LEU A 350 -16.63 6.08 -12.07
CA LEU A 350 -15.32 5.71 -11.55
C LEU A 350 -15.02 4.21 -11.68
N GLU A 351 -16.07 3.37 -11.61
CA GLU A 351 -15.97 1.93 -11.86
C GLU A 351 -15.69 1.64 -13.34
N GLU A 352 -16.36 2.36 -14.25
CA GLU A 352 -16.13 2.29 -15.69
C GLU A 352 -14.70 2.69 -16.03
N MET A 353 -14.20 3.80 -15.46
CA MET A 353 -12.81 4.25 -15.67
C MET A 353 -11.79 3.17 -15.32
N ALA A 354 -12.01 2.40 -14.25
CA ALA A 354 -11.15 1.29 -13.82
C ALA A 354 -11.27 0.02 -14.69
N GLY A 355 -12.19 0.00 -15.66
CA GLY A 355 -12.44 -1.13 -16.56
C GLY A 355 -11.87 -0.97 -17.99
N PHE A 356 -11.18 0.13 -18.30
CA PHE A 356 -10.73 0.47 -19.66
C PHE A 356 -9.28 0.06 -20.01
N ASP A 357 -8.81 -1.13 -19.57
CA ASP A 357 -7.63 -1.79 -20.17
C ASP A 357 -8.02 -2.60 -21.40
N LEU A 358 -8.69 -1.97 -22.36
CA LEU A 358 -8.70 -2.46 -23.73
C LEU A 358 -8.24 -1.28 -24.58
N GLU A 359 -6.92 -1.07 -24.61
CA GLU A 359 -6.36 -0.57 -25.84
C GLU A 359 -6.80 -1.56 -26.93
N GLU A 360 -7.69 -1.11 -27.81
CA GLU A 360 -7.83 -1.67 -29.14
C GLU A 360 -6.47 -1.52 -29.82
N ASP A 361 -5.58 -2.47 -29.55
CA ASP A 361 -4.55 -2.84 -30.49
C ASP A 361 -5.28 -3.38 -31.71
N GLU A 362 -5.64 -2.46 -32.61
CA GLU A 362 -5.96 -2.73 -34.01
C GLU A 362 -4.75 -3.39 -34.68
N TYR A 363 -4.43 -4.63 -34.33
CA TYR A 363 -3.77 -5.53 -35.26
C TYR A 363 -4.86 -6.13 -36.14
N GLU A 364 -5.17 -5.41 -37.22
CA GLU A 364 -5.62 -6.07 -38.44
C GLU A 364 -4.61 -7.17 -38.80
N SER A 365 -4.92 -8.42 -38.45
CA SER A 365 -4.30 -9.58 -39.08
C SER A 365 -5.37 -10.37 -39.82
N ASP A 366 -5.47 -9.97 -41.08
CA ASP A 366 -6.22 -10.59 -42.15
C ASP A 366 -5.75 -12.06 -42.34
N GLY A 367 -6.68 -13.02 -42.30
CA GLY A 367 -6.58 -14.26 -43.07
C GLY A 367 -5.81 -15.48 -42.50
N GLU A 368 -6.59 -16.54 -42.32
CA GLU A 368 -6.26 -17.98 -42.52
C GLU A 368 -5.92 -18.91 -41.34
N ALA A 369 -6.76 -19.97 -41.28
CA ALA A 369 -6.47 -21.36 -40.90
C ALA A 369 -6.46 -21.78 -39.42
N ILE A 370 -7.59 -22.37 -39.01
CA ILE A 370 -7.75 -23.61 -38.20
C ILE A 370 -6.48 -24.07 -37.46
N PHE A 371 -6.14 -23.40 -36.36
CA PHE A 371 -5.31 -23.96 -35.30
C PHE A 371 -6.01 -23.67 -33.98
N ARG A 372 -6.20 -24.70 -33.14
CA ARG A 372 -6.66 -24.56 -31.75
C ARG A 372 -5.52 -23.91 -30.97
N SER A 373 -5.35 -22.60 -31.10
CA SER A 373 -4.44 -21.83 -30.26
C SER A 373 -5.03 -21.76 -28.87
N LEU A 374 -4.23 -22.05 -27.86
CA LEU A 374 -4.55 -21.72 -26.48
C LEU A 374 -4.74 -20.20 -26.41
N ARG A 375 -5.86 -19.74 -25.86
CA ARG A 375 -6.15 -18.33 -25.64
C ARG A 375 -5.82 -17.95 -24.20
N ASP A 376 -5.26 -16.77 -24.00
CA ASP A 376 -4.91 -16.25 -22.67
C ASP A 376 -5.72 -14.99 -22.29
N ASP A 377 -6.72 -14.65 -23.10
CA ASP A 377 -7.46 -13.40 -23.01
C ASP A 377 -8.79 -13.49 -22.26
N LEU A 378 -9.13 -14.67 -21.71
CA LEU A 378 -10.37 -14.84 -20.92
C LEU A 378 -10.22 -14.29 -19.51
N ILE A 379 -9.03 -14.42 -18.92
CA ILE A 379 -8.76 -14.02 -17.54
C ILE A 379 -7.97 -12.71 -17.57
N PRO A 380 -8.48 -11.63 -16.95
CA PRO A 380 -7.75 -10.37 -16.89
C PRO A 380 -6.43 -10.52 -16.12
N GLU A 381 -5.37 -9.84 -16.57
CA GLU A 381 -4.01 -9.97 -16.02
C GLU A 381 -3.91 -9.69 -14.52
N ASP A 382 -4.64 -8.70 -13.99
CA ASP A 382 -4.62 -8.35 -12.56
C ASP A 382 -5.49 -9.27 -11.67
N SER A 383 -6.04 -10.37 -12.19
CA SER A 383 -6.99 -11.18 -11.42
C SER A 383 -6.31 -11.97 -10.30
N PHE A 384 -6.93 -11.99 -9.12
CA PHE A 384 -6.53 -12.91 -8.06
C PHE A 384 -7.09 -14.31 -8.32
N LEU A 385 -6.20 -15.31 -8.28
CA LEU A 385 -6.50 -16.69 -8.61
C LEU A 385 -6.20 -17.60 -7.43
N SER A 386 -7.15 -18.45 -7.04
CA SER A 386 -6.91 -19.44 -5.98
C SER A 386 -7.67 -20.75 -6.13
N LEU A 387 -7.08 -21.80 -5.55
CA LEU A 387 -7.64 -23.15 -5.47
C LEU A 387 -8.39 -23.33 -4.14
N GLY A 388 -9.71 -23.20 -4.18
CA GLY A 388 -10.58 -23.20 -3.01
C GLY A 388 -11.40 -24.48 -2.81
N VAL A 389 -12.25 -24.42 -1.78
CA VAL A 389 -13.35 -25.38 -1.56
C VAL A 389 -14.60 -24.62 -1.15
N LEU A 390 -15.70 -24.89 -1.84
CA LEU A 390 -17.02 -24.37 -1.50
C LEU A 390 -17.75 -25.37 -0.61
N SER A 391 -18.13 -24.96 0.60
CA SER A 391 -18.94 -25.82 1.47
C SER A 391 -20.29 -26.15 0.81
N TRP A 392 -20.88 -27.30 1.14
CA TRP A 392 -22.16 -27.71 0.55
C TRP A 392 -23.30 -26.74 0.87
N GLU A 393 -23.27 -26.10 2.04
CA GLU A 393 -24.23 -25.07 2.43
C GLU A 393 -24.10 -23.82 1.54
N MET A 394 -22.87 -23.33 1.36
CA MET A 394 -22.58 -22.18 0.51
C MET A 394 -22.95 -22.44 -0.97
N LEU A 395 -22.70 -23.66 -1.45
CA LEU A 395 -23.08 -24.08 -2.80
C LEU A 395 -24.60 -23.94 -3.04
N GLU A 396 -25.43 -24.33 -2.07
CA GLU A 396 -26.90 -24.22 -2.17
C GLU A 396 -27.39 -22.76 -2.13
N HIS A 397 -26.65 -21.88 -1.46
CA HIS A 397 -26.92 -20.44 -1.50
C HIS A 397 -26.59 -19.84 -2.86
N LEU A 398 -25.40 -20.15 -3.40
CA LEU A 398 -24.95 -19.62 -4.69
C LEU A 398 -25.83 -20.07 -5.85
N ARG A 399 -26.29 -21.32 -5.85
CA ARG A 399 -27.25 -21.83 -6.85
C ARG A 399 -28.51 -20.98 -7.02
N LYS A 400 -28.86 -20.16 -6.03
CA LYS A 400 -30.03 -19.27 -6.04
C LYS A 400 -29.68 -17.79 -6.16
N GLY A 401 -28.44 -17.41 -5.82
CA GLY A 401 -28.03 -16.02 -5.66
C GLY A 401 -27.22 -15.44 -6.81
N VAL A 402 -26.59 -16.29 -7.63
CA VAL A 402 -25.66 -15.85 -8.69
C VAL A 402 -26.00 -16.47 -10.04
N THR A 403 -25.34 -16.00 -11.10
CA THR A 403 -25.37 -16.66 -12.40
C THR A 403 -24.81 -18.08 -12.25
N TYR A 404 -25.63 -19.09 -12.52
CA TYR A 404 -25.33 -20.48 -12.17
C TYR A 404 -25.48 -21.41 -13.38
N HIS A 405 -24.42 -22.14 -13.68
CA HIS A 405 -24.39 -23.17 -14.73
C HIS A 405 -24.13 -24.54 -14.12
N LYS A 406 -25.00 -25.50 -14.43
CA LYS A 406 -24.99 -26.85 -13.86
C LYS A 406 -24.34 -27.83 -14.83
N ALA A 407 -23.33 -28.56 -14.38
CA ALA A 407 -22.70 -29.63 -15.17
C ALA A 407 -23.34 -31.01 -14.93
N GLY A 408 -23.98 -31.25 -13.77
CA GLY A 408 -24.57 -32.56 -13.48
C GLY A 408 -25.02 -32.74 -12.04
N GLU A 409 -25.27 -34.00 -11.64
CA GLU A 409 -25.53 -34.34 -10.23
C GLU A 409 -24.20 -34.63 -9.51
N ILE A 410 -23.84 -33.72 -8.62
CA ILE A 410 -22.61 -33.78 -7.84
C ILE A 410 -22.87 -34.56 -6.54
N PRO A 411 -22.13 -35.65 -6.26
CA PRO A 411 -22.22 -36.33 -4.97
C PRO A 411 -21.65 -35.42 -3.88
N GLN A 412 -22.46 -35.12 -2.85
CA GLN A 412 -22.06 -34.30 -1.71
C GLN A 412 -21.21 -35.13 -0.73
N VAL A 413 -19.93 -35.31 -1.05
CA VAL A 413 -18.99 -36.16 -0.29
C VAL A 413 -17.74 -35.35 0.09
N GLY A 414 -17.37 -35.38 1.37
CA GLY A 414 -16.25 -34.61 1.90
C GLY A 414 -16.64 -33.19 2.30
N ASP A 415 -15.66 -32.29 2.39
CA ASP A 415 -15.83 -30.96 2.99
C ASP A 415 -16.49 -29.92 2.05
N GLY A 416 -16.61 -30.23 0.75
CA GLY A 416 -17.21 -29.32 -0.22
C GLY A 416 -16.81 -29.59 -1.67
N LEU A 417 -17.31 -28.74 -2.58
CA LEU A 417 -16.96 -28.75 -4.00
C LEU A 417 -15.61 -28.06 -4.22
N PRO A 418 -14.62 -28.70 -4.87
CA PRO A 418 -13.38 -28.01 -5.28
C PRO A 418 -13.68 -26.94 -6.34
N VAL A 419 -13.17 -25.73 -6.13
CA VAL A 419 -13.44 -24.58 -7.00
C VAL A 419 -12.21 -23.73 -7.32
N ILE A 420 -12.09 -23.28 -8.56
CA ILE A 420 -11.17 -22.20 -8.93
C ILE A 420 -11.89 -20.89 -8.63
N LEU A 421 -11.28 -20.02 -7.84
CA LEU A 421 -11.75 -18.67 -7.62
C LEU A 421 -10.96 -17.73 -8.51
N ILE A 422 -11.69 -16.93 -9.31
CA ILE A 422 -11.14 -15.80 -10.06
C ILE A 422 -11.82 -14.55 -9.51
N GLN A 423 -11.03 -13.68 -8.90
CA GLN A 423 -11.51 -12.42 -8.37
C GLN A 423 -10.88 -11.28 -9.15
N THR A 424 -11.71 -10.38 -9.67
CA THR A 424 -11.29 -9.26 -10.52
C THR A 424 -12.20 -8.05 -10.30
N SER A 425 -12.03 -6.97 -11.06
CA SER A 425 -12.97 -5.84 -11.02
C SER A 425 -14.35 -6.29 -11.53
N ARG A 426 -15.43 -5.68 -11.04
CA ARG A 426 -16.80 -6.08 -11.43
C ARG A 426 -17.07 -5.96 -12.94
N PRO A 427 -16.58 -4.94 -13.68
CA PRO A 427 -16.70 -4.91 -15.14
C PRO A 427 -15.96 -6.06 -15.82
N LYS A 428 -14.69 -6.29 -15.46
CA LYS A 428 -13.87 -7.40 -15.99
C LYS A 428 -14.53 -8.76 -15.68
N ALA A 429 -15.09 -8.93 -14.49
CA ALA A 429 -15.84 -10.12 -14.10
C ALA A 429 -17.10 -10.37 -14.95
N LYS A 430 -17.88 -9.31 -15.27
CA LYS A 430 -19.04 -9.44 -16.17
C LYS A 430 -18.62 -9.91 -17.56
N ILE A 431 -17.52 -9.37 -18.10
CA ILE A 431 -16.99 -9.78 -19.42
C ILE A 431 -16.62 -11.25 -19.40
N VAL A 432 -15.89 -11.73 -18.37
CA VAL A 432 -15.55 -13.15 -18.22
C VAL A 432 -16.81 -14.02 -18.17
N ILE A 433 -17.80 -13.62 -17.36
CA ILE A 433 -19.07 -14.35 -17.23
C ILE A 433 -19.78 -14.42 -18.59
N GLU A 434 -19.96 -13.28 -19.26
CA GLU A 434 -20.63 -13.21 -20.56
C GLU A 434 -19.92 -14.04 -21.63
N ASN A 435 -18.58 -14.04 -21.65
CA ASN A 435 -17.79 -14.85 -22.57
C ASN A 435 -18.02 -16.35 -22.34
N VAL A 436 -17.98 -16.81 -21.09
CA VAL A 436 -18.24 -18.21 -20.74
C VAL A 436 -19.70 -18.59 -21.06
N GLU A 437 -20.66 -17.71 -20.79
CA GLU A 437 -22.08 -17.93 -21.12
C GLU A 437 -22.33 -18.01 -22.61
N ASN A 438 -21.74 -17.10 -23.40
CA ASN A 438 -21.82 -17.09 -24.86
C ASN A 438 -21.20 -18.36 -25.47
N ALA A 439 -20.20 -18.93 -24.81
CA ALA A 439 -19.60 -20.21 -25.18
C ALA A 439 -20.44 -21.45 -24.75
N GLY A 440 -21.59 -21.24 -24.10
CA GLY A 440 -22.50 -22.29 -23.66
C GLY A 440 -22.24 -22.82 -22.24
N GLY A 441 -21.35 -22.18 -21.49
CA GLY A 441 -20.91 -22.58 -20.16
C GLY A 441 -19.53 -23.25 -20.15
N LEU A 442 -19.15 -23.73 -18.98
CA LEU A 442 -17.86 -24.39 -18.76
C LEU A 442 -18.01 -25.91 -18.80
N LYS A 443 -17.26 -26.55 -19.69
CA LYS A 443 -17.27 -28.01 -19.88
C LYS A 443 -16.27 -28.69 -18.95
N ALA A 444 -15.04 -28.18 -18.88
CA ALA A 444 -13.98 -28.80 -18.10
C ALA A 444 -12.95 -27.83 -17.53
N ILE A 445 -12.29 -28.26 -16.44
CA ILE A 445 -11.10 -27.63 -15.86
C ILE A 445 -9.99 -28.67 -15.85
N CYS A 446 -8.81 -28.30 -16.33
CA CYS A 446 -7.65 -29.17 -16.43
C CYS A 446 -6.38 -28.46 -15.98
N PHE A 447 -5.40 -29.26 -15.58
CA PHE A 447 -4.04 -28.82 -15.35
C PHE A 447 -3.14 -29.67 -16.26
N ASN A 448 -2.36 -29.00 -17.10
CA ASN A 448 -1.57 -29.64 -18.15
C ASN A 448 -0.10 -29.21 -18.08
N PRO A 449 0.86 -30.15 -18.13
CA PRO A 449 2.26 -29.76 -18.14
C PRO A 449 2.63 -28.92 -19.36
N GLY A 450 3.27 -27.80 -19.11
CA GLY A 450 3.97 -26.93 -20.05
C GLY A 450 5.48 -27.06 -19.91
N ALA A 451 6.20 -26.81 -21.00
CA ALA A 451 7.66 -26.74 -20.98
C ALA A 451 8.14 -25.60 -21.87
N ASP A 452 9.10 -24.83 -21.35
CA ASP A 452 9.89 -23.92 -22.17
C ASP A 452 10.96 -24.74 -22.92
N PRO A 453 11.07 -24.65 -24.26
CA PRO A 453 12.15 -25.32 -24.99
C PRO A 453 13.54 -24.69 -24.80
N PHE A 454 13.64 -23.50 -24.21
CA PHE A 454 14.88 -22.74 -23.99
C PHE A 454 15.35 -22.72 -22.54
N ASP A 455 14.42 -22.89 -21.59
CA ASP A 455 14.72 -23.03 -20.17
C ASP A 455 14.37 -24.44 -19.67
N SER A 456 15.09 -24.96 -18.67
CA SER A 456 14.79 -26.28 -18.09
C SER A 456 13.57 -26.27 -17.16
N THR A 457 12.83 -25.18 -17.12
CA THR A 457 11.72 -24.90 -16.22
C THR A 457 10.44 -25.54 -16.76
N SER A 458 9.80 -26.36 -15.93
CA SER A 458 8.52 -27.00 -16.24
C SER A 458 7.39 -26.33 -15.45
N TYR A 459 6.24 -26.20 -16.09
CA TYR A 459 5.08 -25.48 -15.56
C TYR A 459 3.85 -26.38 -15.55
N ASP A 460 2.95 -26.19 -14.60
CA ASP A 460 1.61 -26.77 -14.59
C ASP A 460 0.63 -25.70 -15.07
N LEU A 461 0.12 -25.83 -16.30
CA LEU A 461 -0.77 -24.85 -16.92
C LEU A 461 -2.23 -25.14 -16.54
N GLY A 462 -2.88 -24.18 -15.90
CA GLY A 462 -4.30 -24.20 -15.60
C GLY A 462 -5.15 -23.87 -16.84
N LEU A 463 -5.99 -24.80 -17.28
CA LEU A 463 -6.84 -24.66 -18.46
C LEU A 463 -8.34 -24.73 -18.14
N LEU A 464 -9.10 -23.82 -18.72
CA LEU A 464 -10.56 -23.84 -18.80
C LEU A 464 -10.99 -24.27 -20.20
N GLN A 465 -11.90 -25.24 -20.29
CA GLN A 465 -12.54 -25.63 -21.54
C GLN A 465 -14.02 -25.25 -21.50
N THR A 466 -14.47 -24.43 -22.44
CA THR A 466 -15.87 -24.06 -22.64
C THR A 466 -16.63 -25.10 -23.48
N GLU A 467 -17.96 -25.05 -23.50
CA GLU A 467 -18.81 -26.00 -24.24
C GLU A 467 -18.62 -25.93 -25.78
N ASN A 468 -18.15 -24.81 -26.31
CA ASN A 468 -17.75 -24.66 -27.71
C ASN A 468 -16.36 -25.25 -28.05
N ASP A 469 -15.75 -26.01 -27.13
CA ASP A 469 -14.43 -26.64 -27.23
C ASP A 469 -13.23 -25.67 -27.31
N GLU A 470 -13.42 -24.37 -27.01
CA GLU A 470 -12.30 -23.44 -26.83
C GLU A 470 -11.55 -23.71 -25.52
N LEU A 471 -10.24 -23.41 -25.53
CA LEU A 471 -9.34 -23.62 -24.40
C LEU A 471 -8.72 -22.27 -24.01
N PHE A 472 -8.88 -21.95 -22.73
CA PHE A 472 -8.36 -20.73 -22.14
C PHE A 472 -7.38 -21.06 -21.03
N LEU A 473 -6.23 -20.39 -21.04
CA LEU A 473 -5.30 -20.37 -19.92
C LEU A 473 -5.90 -19.51 -18.81
N PHE A 474 -5.80 -19.98 -17.56
CA PHE A 474 -6.19 -19.19 -16.40
C PHE A 474 -5.05 -18.99 -15.41
N GLY A 475 -3.90 -19.64 -15.60
CA GLY A 475 -2.76 -19.49 -14.72
C GLY A 475 -1.62 -20.43 -15.10
N GLU A 476 -0.39 -19.93 -14.90
CA GLU A 476 0.84 -20.69 -15.05
C GLU A 476 1.48 -20.86 -13.68
N PHE A 477 1.75 -22.10 -13.28
CA PHE A 477 2.30 -22.40 -11.97
C PHE A 477 3.63 -23.14 -12.14
N GLU A 478 4.67 -22.74 -11.43
CA GLU A 478 5.95 -23.47 -11.42
C GLU A 478 5.75 -24.87 -10.82
N ASP A 479 6.23 -25.92 -11.50
CA ASP A 479 6.04 -27.32 -11.05
C ASP A 479 6.67 -27.61 -9.67
N GLU A 480 7.69 -26.85 -9.29
CA GLU A 480 8.43 -27.04 -8.03
C GLU A 480 7.94 -26.15 -6.87
N ASP A 481 6.99 -25.23 -7.08
CA ASP A 481 6.44 -24.40 -6.00
C ASP A 481 5.74 -25.28 -4.93
N PRO A 482 6.23 -25.31 -3.68
CA PRO A 482 5.63 -26.11 -2.62
C PRO A 482 4.14 -25.79 -2.36
N THR A 483 3.76 -24.51 -2.52
CA THR A 483 2.41 -24.01 -2.25
C THR A 483 1.43 -24.55 -3.29
N HIS A 484 1.74 -24.35 -4.57
CA HIS A 484 0.97 -24.93 -5.68
C HIS A 484 0.90 -26.45 -5.61
N VAL A 485 2.03 -27.14 -5.37
CA VAL A 485 2.07 -28.60 -5.30
C VAL A 485 1.14 -29.14 -4.22
N GLU A 486 1.06 -28.49 -3.05
CA GLU A 486 0.13 -28.87 -1.99
C GLU A 486 -1.33 -28.58 -2.36
N ALA A 487 -1.61 -27.39 -2.90
CA ALA A 487 -2.94 -26.99 -3.35
C ALA A 487 -3.48 -27.94 -4.44
N ARG A 488 -2.63 -28.28 -5.42
CA ARG A 488 -2.92 -29.22 -6.51
C ARG A 488 -3.19 -30.64 -6.01
N LYS A 489 -2.44 -31.12 -5.00
CA LYS A 489 -2.70 -32.41 -4.34
C LYS A 489 -4.07 -32.41 -3.65
N LYS A 490 -4.40 -31.35 -2.89
CA LYS A 490 -5.70 -31.19 -2.22
C LYS A 490 -6.84 -31.14 -3.25
N TRP A 491 -6.68 -30.37 -4.33
CA TRP A 491 -7.63 -30.32 -5.44
C TRP A 491 -7.92 -31.70 -6.03
N ASN A 492 -6.88 -32.43 -6.42
CA ASN A 492 -7.03 -33.76 -7.03
C ASN A 492 -7.72 -34.75 -6.09
N GLN A 493 -7.44 -34.68 -4.79
CA GLN A 493 -8.10 -35.52 -3.81
C GLN A 493 -9.59 -35.18 -3.66
N ARG A 494 -9.94 -33.88 -3.66
CA ARG A 494 -11.34 -33.42 -3.59
C ARG A 494 -12.12 -33.78 -4.86
N CYS A 495 -11.53 -33.60 -6.04
CA CYS A 495 -12.14 -34.01 -7.31
C CYS A 495 -12.44 -35.51 -7.34
N LYS A 496 -11.61 -36.37 -6.73
CA LYS A 496 -11.94 -37.80 -6.61
C LYS A 496 -13.19 -38.04 -5.75
N ASN A 497 -13.34 -37.31 -4.64
CA ASN A 497 -14.49 -37.42 -3.75
C ASN A 497 -15.79 -36.98 -4.45
N THR A 498 -15.71 -35.97 -5.31
CA THR A 498 -16.83 -35.43 -6.07
C THR A 498 -17.05 -36.11 -7.43
N ASN A 499 -16.50 -37.31 -7.66
CA ASN A 499 -16.57 -38.04 -8.94
C ASN A 499 -16.10 -37.23 -10.17
N GLY A 500 -15.16 -36.32 -9.98
CA GLY A 500 -14.57 -35.46 -11.00
C GLY A 500 -15.37 -34.19 -11.27
N TYR A 501 -16.29 -33.78 -10.39
CA TYR A 501 -16.96 -32.48 -10.49
C TYR A 501 -16.19 -31.41 -9.72
N CYS A 502 -16.07 -30.24 -10.32
CA CYS A 502 -15.47 -29.04 -9.74
C CYS A 502 -16.27 -27.82 -10.19
N GLY A 503 -15.82 -26.62 -9.82
CA GLY A 503 -16.42 -25.39 -10.30
C GLY A 503 -15.43 -24.26 -10.52
N LEU A 504 -15.92 -23.22 -11.17
CA LEU A 504 -15.28 -21.94 -11.34
C LEU A 504 -16.19 -20.88 -10.71
N ILE A 505 -15.63 -20.09 -9.79
CA ILE A 505 -16.30 -18.93 -9.20
C ILE A 505 -15.68 -17.69 -9.79
N ILE A 506 -16.53 -16.80 -10.31
CA ILE A 506 -16.12 -15.44 -10.66
C ILE A 506 -16.64 -14.50 -9.58
N ALA A 507 -15.75 -13.72 -8.97
CA ALA A 507 -16.07 -12.77 -7.92
C ALA A 507 -15.55 -11.36 -8.24
N LYS A 508 -16.21 -10.34 -7.68
CA LYS A 508 -15.72 -8.95 -7.66
C LYS A 508 -14.87 -8.67 -6.42
N GLY A 509 -14.21 -7.51 -6.39
CA GLY A 509 -13.50 -7.02 -5.19
C GLY A 509 -12.00 -7.37 -5.22
N LEU A 510 -11.31 -6.96 -6.29
CA LEU A 510 -9.86 -7.11 -6.41
C LEU A 510 -9.07 -6.20 -5.44
N THR A 511 -9.73 -5.23 -4.82
CA THR A 511 -9.15 -4.33 -3.83
C THR A 511 -9.89 -4.45 -2.50
N GLY A 512 -9.21 -4.19 -1.38
CA GLY A 512 -9.79 -4.23 -0.03
C GLY A 512 -9.68 -5.57 0.70
N ALA A 513 -10.27 -5.64 1.91
CA ALA A 513 -10.35 -6.84 2.77
C ALA A 513 -11.05 -8.05 2.12
N SER A 514 -11.72 -7.85 0.98
CA SER A 514 -12.38 -8.92 0.21
C SER A 514 -11.43 -9.66 -0.75
N ARG A 515 -10.23 -9.14 -1.04
CA ARG A 515 -9.27 -9.79 -1.95
C ARG A 515 -8.77 -11.10 -1.36
N GLY A 516 -8.94 -12.19 -2.10
CA GLY A 516 -8.59 -13.56 -1.70
C GLY A 516 -9.58 -14.22 -0.75
N ASN A 517 -10.49 -13.46 -0.13
CA ASN A 517 -11.53 -13.97 0.76
C ASN A 517 -12.92 -13.34 0.43
N PRO A 518 -13.45 -13.55 -0.79
CA PRO A 518 -14.70 -12.93 -1.22
C PRO A 518 -15.88 -13.42 -0.36
N GLN A 519 -16.72 -12.48 0.07
CA GLN A 519 -17.96 -12.81 0.76
C GLN A 519 -19.05 -13.19 -0.24
N LEU A 520 -20.18 -13.73 0.24
CA LEU A 520 -21.29 -14.17 -0.62
C LEU A 520 -21.78 -13.08 -1.58
N ARG A 521 -21.78 -11.82 -1.15
CA ARG A 521 -22.16 -10.64 -1.95
C ARG A 521 -21.18 -10.32 -3.09
N ASP A 522 -19.95 -10.80 -2.99
CA ASP A 522 -18.90 -10.56 -3.98
C ASP A 522 -18.89 -11.63 -5.07
N MET A 523 -19.52 -12.78 -4.83
CA MET A 523 -19.64 -13.84 -5.81
C MET A 523 -20.65 -13.44 -6.90
N MET A 524 -20.22 -13.47 -8.16
CA MET A 524 -21.03 -13.02 -9.29
C MET A 524 -21.52 -14.18 -10.16
N ALA A 525 -20.73 -15.25 -10.28
CA ALA A 525 -21.13 -16.45 -11.01
C ALA A 525 -20.49 -17.72 -10.45
N LEU A 526 -21.17 -18.85 -10.67
CA LEU A 526 -20.69 -20.20 -10.42
C LEU A 526 -20.94 -21.06 -11.66
N PHE A 527 -19.86 -21.56 -12.26
CA PHE A 527 -19.90 -22.54 -13.33
C PHE A 527 -19.43 -23.90 -12.81
N GLU A 528 -20.34 -24.86 -12.69
CA GLU A 528 -19.96 -26.25 -12.42
C GLU A 528 -19.34 -26.87 -13.68
N ALA A 529 -18.30 -27.69 -13.53
CA ALA A 529 -17.60 -28.32 -14.63
C ALA A 529 -17.02 -29.69 -14.23
N ARG A 530 -16.39 -30.37 -15.20
CA ARG A 530 -15.65 -31.61 -14.97
C ARG A 530 -14.17 -31.34 -14.81
N SER A 531 -13.54 -31.86 -13.76
CA SER A 531 -12.09 -31.94 -13.68
C SER A 531 -11.63 -33.08 -14.59
N LEU A 532 -10.97 -32.74 -15.70
CA LEU A 532 -10.47 -33.70 -16.67
C LEU A 532 -8.94 -33.72 -16.67
N SER A 533 -8.37 -34.88 -16.96
CA SER A 533 -6.94 -35.01 -17.24
C SER A 533 -6.62 -34.54 -18.66
N PRO A 534 -5.36 -34.15 -18.95
CA PRO A 534 -4.94 -33.78 -20.30
C PRO A 534 -5.26 -34.86 -21.36
N LYS A 535 -5.13 -36.13 -20.97
CA LYS A 535 -5.45 -37.28 -21.85
C LYS A 535 -6.93 -37.36 -22.21
N GLU A 536 -7.81 -36.97 -21.29
CA GLU A 536 -9.26 -36.95 -21.53
C GLU A 536 -9.68 -35.76 -22.40
N LEU A 537 -8.92 -34.66 -22.35
CA LEU A 537 -9.08 -33.51 -23.25
C LEU A 537 -8.39 -33.67 -24.61
N GLY A 538 -7.58 -34.73 -24.78
CA GLY A 538 -6.78 -34.93 -25.99
C GLY A 538 -5.63 -33.93 -26.14
N ILE A 539 -5.19 -33.33 -25.04
CA ILE A 539 -4.11 -32.34 -24.99
C ILE A 539 -2.82 -33.06 -24.54
N GLY A 540 -1.73 -32.85 -25.27
CA GLY A 540 -0.38 -33.30 -24.89
C GLY A 540 0.37 -32.23 -24.09
N THR A 541 1.66 -32.45 -23.80
CA THR A 541 2.52 -31.40 -23.24
C THR A 541 2.54 -30.20 -24.19
N LEU A 542 2.19 -29.02 -23.68
CA LEU A 542 2.21 -27.78 -24.46
C LEU A 542 3.63 -27.20 -24.43
N GLN A 543 4.07 -26.66 -25.57
CA GLN A 543 5.38 -26.03 -25.71
C GLN A 543 5.20 -24.56 -26.06
N LEU A 544 5.98 -23.71 -25.41
CA LEU A 544 6.01 -22.28 -25.70
C LEU A 544 6.67 -22.09 -27.09
N ILE A 545 5.91 -21.54 -28.04
CA ILE A 545 6.43 -21.23 -29.38
C ILE A 545 6.73 -19.72 -29.37
N PRO A 546 7.99 -19.30 -29.55
CA PRO A 546 8.31 -17.87 -29.58
C PRO A 546 7.57 -17.20 -30.74
N GLN A 547 6.88 -16.08 -30.45
CA GLN A 547 6.37 -15.20 -31.48
C GLN A 547 7.57 -14.64 -32.27
N ALA A 548 7.51 -14.76 -33.60
CA ALA A 548 8.58 -14.40 -34.53
C ALA A 548 8.44 -12.97 -35.05
#